data_AF-M1BBU5-F1
#
_entry.id   AF-M1BBU5-F1
#
_cell.length_a   1.000
_cell.length_b   1.000
_cell.length_c   1.000
_cell.angle_alpha   90.00
_cell.angle_beta   90.00
_cell.angle_gamma   90.00
#
_symmetry.space_group_name_H-M   'P 1'
#
loop_
_entity.id
_entity.type
_entity.pdbx_description
1 polymer ?
#
loop_
_entity_poly.entity_id
_entity_poly.type
_entity_poly.pdbx_seq_one_letter_code
_entity_poly.pdbx_strand_id
1 'polypeptide(L)'
;MYSNHWGGALEIATTTGGESTTDDDNRSRNFDLDRASVNQLQRYDNYDRSTQSSRNLDETQQSWLLGPPEKKKKKYVDLGCIICSRKALKYTLIGIIVAFAVIALPTIVVKVWPKHKSQPSLPDNYTFALHKVLMFFDAQKSGKLPKTNGIPWRGDSGLQDGSKLTDVKGGLVGGYYDAGDNIKFHYPMSFAMTMLSWSVIEYEHKYRALGEYEHITDIIKWGTDYLLRTFNSSATKIDKVYSQVILLSLNIKFC
;
A
#
# COMPACT_ATOMS: atom_id res chain seq x y z
N MET A 1 -2.88 13.69 27.67
CA MET A 1 -3.46 12.67 26.78
C MET A 1 -2.75 12.80 25.43
N TYR A 2 -1.96 11.88 24.88
CA TYR A 2 -1.53 10.53 25.24
C TYR A 2 -0.04 10.43 24.84
N SER A 3 0.77 9.84 25.71
CA SER A 3 2.19 9.58 25.48
C SER A 3 2.36 8.25 24.75
N ASN A 4 3.25 8.21 23.76
CA ASN A 4 3.66 6.96 23.13
C ASN A 4 4.80 6.30 23.91
N HIS A 5 4.53 5.03 24.12
CA HIS A 5 5.23 3.97 24.82
C HIS A 5 6.49 3.54 24.04
N TRP A 6 7.49 2.99 24.77
CA TRP A 6 8.73 2.35 24.29
C TRP A 6 10.02 3.18 24.28
N GLY A 7 10.54 3.43 25.48
CA GLY A 7 11.97 3.70 25.71
C GLY A 7 12.46 2.96 26.96
N GLY A 8 13.27 1.90 26.75
CA GLY A 8 14.42 1.50 27.59
C GLY A 8 14.23 1.01 29.03
N ALA A 9 15.01 -0.03 29.38
CA ALA A 9 15.03 -0.77 30.64
C ALA A 9 15.72 -0.06 31.81
N LEU A 10 15.37 -0.42 33.05
CA LEU A 10 16.34 -0.67 34.13
C LEU A 10 15.69 -1.46 35.29
N GLU A 11 16.47 -2.38 35.87
CA GLU A 11 16.14 -3.18 37.05
C GLU A 11 16.27 -2.41 38.39
N ILE A 12 15.74 -3.04 39.45
CA ILE A 12 16.18 -3.09 40.86
C ILE A 12 15.13 -2.68 41.91
N ALA A 13 15.03 -3.58 42.89
CA ALA A 13 14.14 -3.70 44.03
C ALA A 13 14.25 -2.60 45.10
N THR A 14 13.23 -2.51 45.97
CA THR A 14 13.26 -2.50 47.46
C THR A 14 11.93 -1.93 48.02
N THR A 15 11.04 -2.77 48.57
CA THR A 15 10.77 -3.02 50.01
C THR A 15 10.19 -1.86 50.84
N THR A 16 8.95 -2.03 51.30
CA THR A 16 8.34 -1.62 52.60
C THR A 16 6.83 -1.93 52.51
N GLY A 17 6.09 -2.53 53.45
CA GLY A 17 6.31 -3.00 54.82
C GLY A 17 4.96 -2.97 55.57
N GLY A 18 4.53 -4.10 56.14
CA GLY A 18 3.47 -4.23 57.19
C GLY A 18 2.05 -4.61 56.72
N GLU A 19 1.21 -5.38 57.43
CA GLU A 19 1.31 -6.21 58.65
C GLU A 19 -0.01 -7.03 58.84
N SER A 20 0.10 -8.27 59.35
CA SER A 20 -0.84 -9.24 60.01
C SER A 20 -2.38 -9.22 59.77
N THR A 21 -3.08 -10.34 59.53
CA THR A 21 -3.40 -11.45 60.48
C THR A 21 -4.02 -12.69 59.78
N THR A 22 -3.57 -13.90 60.18
CA THR A 22 -4.22 -15.25 60.39
C THR A 22 -5.53 -15.64 59.63
N ASP A 23 -5.79 -16.84 59.09
CA ASP A 23 -5.32 -18.23 59.31
C ASP A 23 -5.64 -19.17 58.12
N ASP A 24 -4.88 -20.28 58.07
CA ASP A 24 -5.17 -21.66 57.65
C ASP A 24 -5.15 -22.21 56.19
N ASP A 25 -4.31 -23.27 56.09
CA ASP A 25 -4.37 -24.51 55.30
C ASP A 25 -4.03 -24.55 53.79
N ASN A 26 -2.75 -24.85 53.47
CA ASN A 26 -2.40 -26.20 53.00
C ASN A 26 -0.87 -26.43 52.92
N ARG A 27 -0.43 -27.56 53.49
CA ARG A 27 0.94 -27.86 53.89
C ARG A 27 1.70 -28.69 52.84
N SER A 28 2.77 -28.12 52.28
CA SER A 28 3.84 -28.85 51.59
C SER A 28 5.03 -29.07 52.54
N ARG A 29 5.72 -30.20 52.41
CA ARG A 29 7.08 -30.39 52.94
C ARG A 29 7.91 -31.21 51.96
N ASN A 30 8.84 -30.52 51.30
CA ASN A 30 10.09 -31.11 50.86
C ASN A 30 10.91 -31.52 52.10
N PHE A 31 11.64 -32.63 52.00
CA PHE A 31 12.83 -32.86 52.81
C PHE A 31 13.77 -33.77 52.04
N ASP A 32 14.76 -33.16 51.39
CA ASP A 32 16.02 -33.82 51.08
C ASP A 32 16.79 -33.98 52.40
N LEU A 33 17.27 -35.20 52.70
CA LEU A 33 18.41 -35.35 53.60
C LEU A 33 19.23 -36.61 53.26
N ASP A 34 20.53 -36.38 53.28
CA ASP A 34 21.63 -37.09 52.65
C ASP A 34 22.27 -38.23 53.47
N ARG A 35 23.03 -39.08 52.75
CA ARG A 35 24.37 -39.58 53.13
C ARG A 35 24.51 -40.50 54.35
N ALA A 36 23.77 -41.62 54.40
CA ALA A 36 24.12 -42.76 55.26
C ALA A 36 23.70 -44.17 54.77
N SER A 37 22.93 -44.32 53.68
CA SER A 37 22.48 -45.65 53.19
C SER A 37 23.49 -46.38 52.29
N VAL A 38 24.70 -45.82 52.12
CA VAL A 38 25.70 -46.27 51.13
C VAL A 38 26.58 -47.43 51.61
N ASN A 39 26.51 -47.86 52.88
CA ASN A 39 27.44 -48.87 53.41
C ASN A 39 26.83 -50.25 53.75
N GLN A 40 25.53 -50.48 53.58
CA GLN A 40 24.89 -51.72 54.06
C GLN A 40 24.33 -52.66 52.99
N LEU A 41 24.26 -52.22 51.72
CA LEU A 41 23.95 -53.10 50.57
C LEU A 41 25.20 -53.58 49.82
N GLN A 42 26.38 -53.37 50.39
CA GLN A 42 27.69 -53.65 49.78
C GLN A 42 28.23 -55.06 50.09
N ARG A 43 27.38 -56.03 50.47
CA ARG A 43 27.88 -57.32 51.01
C ARG A 43 27.24 -58.60 50.46
N TYR A 44 26.54 -58.59 49.32
CA TYR A 44 25.98 -59.85 48.78
C TYR A 44 26.19 -60.18 47.30
N ASP A 45 26.84 -59.35 46.46
CA ASP A 45 27.02 -59.70 45.03
C ASP A 45 28.44 -59.51 44.46
N ASN A 46 29.47 -59.54 45.32
CA ASN A 46 30.87 -59.40 44.90
C ASN A 46 31.63 -60.73 45.06
N TYR A 47 31.29 -61.72 44.23
CA TYR A 47 32.08 -62.96 44.08
C TYR A 47 32.13 -63.48 42.64
N ASP A 48 32.17 -62.61 41.62
CA ASP A 48 32.55 -63.07 40.27
C ASP A 48 33.12 -61.97 39.35
N ARG A 49 33.99 -61.12 39.92
CA ARG A 49 34.83 -60.19 39.14
C ARG A 49 36.28 -60.67 39.11
N SER A 50 36.48 -61.91 38.67
CA SER A 50 37.81 -62.46 38.36
C SER A 50 37.76 -63.39 37.13
N THR A 51 37.15 -62.95 36.03
CA THR A 51 37.31 -63.56 34.70
C THR A 51 37.31 -62.50 33.60
N GLN A 52 37.98 -61.37 33.87
CA GLN A 52 38.38 -60.40 32.86
C GLN A 52 39.66 -60.90 32.16
N SER A 53 39.60 -62.03 31.45
CA SER A 53 40.75 -62.54 30.68
C SER A 53 40.41 -63.54 29.54
N SER A 54 39.16 -64.02 29.40
CA SER A 54 38.83 -65.06 28.40
C SER A 54 37.94 -64.61 27.23
N ARG A 55 37.67 -63.30 27.06
CA ARG A 55 36.79 -62.80 25.98
C ARG A 55 37.48 -62.03 24.85
N ASN A 56 38.80 -61.87 24.89
CA ASN A 56 39.56 -61.11 23.87
C ASN A 56 40.36 -61.99 22.89
N LEU A 57 40.25 -63.32 22.97
CA LEU A 57 40.99 -64.24 22.08
C LEU A 57 40.17 -64.73 20.88
N ASP A 58 38.89 -64.35 20.77
CA ASP A 58 38.04 -64.78 19.64
C ASP A 58 38.03 -63.78 18.46
N GLU A 59 38.36 -62.50 18.66
CA GLU A 59 38.40 -61.53 17.54
C GLU A 59 39.65 -61.69 16.66
N THR A 60 40.79 -62.10 17.23
CA THR A 60 42.03 -62.33 16.47
C THR A 60 42.04 -63.69 15.75
N GLN A 61 41.24 -64.66 16.19
CA GLN A 61 41.03 -65.95 15.52
C GLN A 61 39.98 -65.89 14.39
N GLN A 62 39.11 -64.88 14.35
CA GLN A 62 38.16 -64.68 13.24
C GLN A 62 38.73 -63.91 12.03
N SER A 63 39.95 -63.38 12.13
CA SER A 63 40.63 -62.71 11.02
C SER A 63 41.18 -63.66 9.95
N TRP A 64 41.20 -64.98 10.19
CA TRP A 64 41.79 -65.98 9.29
C TRP A 64 40.78 -66.74 8.40
N LEU A 65 39.49 -66.38 8.47
CA LEU A 65 38.42 -67.06 7.72
C LEU A 65 37.71 -66.18 6.67
N LEU A 66 38.24 -64.99 6.39
CA LEU A 66 37.73 -64.11 5.35
C LEU A 66 38.77 -63.95 4.24
N GLY A 67 38.49 -64.54 3.08
CA GLY A 67 39.24 -64.29 1.84
C GLY A 67 39.26 -62.80 1.47
N PRO A 68 40.11 -62.40 0.50
CA PRO A 68 40.38 -60.99 0.22
C PRO A 68 39.08 -60.22 -0.03
N PRO A 69 38.92 -59.00 0.53
CA PRO A 69 37.67 -58.26 0.39
C PRO A 69 37.45 -57.93 -1.09
N GLU A 70 36.45 -58.55 -1.71
CA GLU A 70 35.95 -58.10 -2.99
C GLU A 70 35.43 -56.67 -2.84
N LYS A 71 36.09 -55.73 -3.53
CA LYS A 71 35.65 -54.33 -3.59
C LYS A 71 34.25 -54.30 -4.21
N LYS A 72 33.22 -54.06 -3.40
CA LYS A 72 31.84 -53.84 -3.87
C LYS A 72 31.85 -52.75 -4.95
N LYS A 73 31.69 -53.15 -6.21
CA LYS A 73 31.57 -52.23 -7.34
C LYS A 73 30.32 -51.39 -7.13
N LYS A 74 30.49 -50.07 -6.95
CA LYS A 74 29.34 -49.15 -6.92
C LYS A 74 28.63 -49.28 -8.26
N LYS A 75 27.34 -49.63 -8.23
CA LYS A 75 26.53 -49.82 -9.44
C LYS A 75 26.17 -48.45 -10.04
N TYR A 76 26.95 -48.04 -11.02
CA TYR A 76 26.68 -46.87 -11.87
C TYR A 76 25.61 -47.23 -12.91
N VAL A 77 24.86 -46.24 -13.39
CA VAL A 77 23.91 -46.39 -14.49
C VAL A 77 24.43 -45.47 -15.59
N ASP A 78 24.85 -46.05 -16.71
CA ASP A 78 25.33 -45.30 -17.86
C ASP A 78 24.13 -44.73 -18.64
N LEU A 79 23.97 -43.41 -18.55
CA LEU A 79 23.22 -42.63 -19.52
C LEU A 79 24.23 -41.81 -20.33
N GLY A 80 24.76 -42.42 -21.39
CA GLY A 80 25.25 -41.77 -22.61
C GLY A 80 26.41 -40.76 -22.57
N CYS A 81 26.73 -40.10 -21.44
CA CYS A 81 27.90 -39.21 -21.36
C CYS A 81 28.38 -38.82 -19.94
N ILE A 82 27.69 -39.16 -18.84
CA ILE A 82 28.15 -38.78 -17.48
C ILE A 82 27.93 -39.92 -16.47
N ILE A 83 29.03 -40.45 -15.91
CA ILE A 83 29.03 -41.44 -14.83
C ILE A 83 28.73 -40.73 -13.51
N CYS A 84 27.46 -40.66 -13.08
CA CYS A 84 27.09 -40.15 -11.77
C CYS A 84 26.74 -41.29 -10.79
N SER A 85 27.33 -41.24 -9.60
CA SER A 85 26.98 -42.13 -8.48
C SER A 85 25.50 -41.95 -8.09
N ARG A 86 24.76 -43.04 -7.82
CA ARG A 86 23.35 -42.98 -7.36
C ARG A 86 23.13 -42.04 -6.17
N LYS A 87 24.15 -41.88 -5.32
CA LYS A 87 24.11 -40.94 -4.20
C LYS A 87 24.16 -39.49 -4.68
N ALA A 88 25.04 -39.18 -5.64
CA ALA A 88 25.14 -37.86 -6.23
C ALA A 88 23.85 -37.48 -6.98
N LEU A 89 23.26 -38.41 -7.74
CA LEU A 89 21.99 -38.19 -8.43
C LEU A 89 20.85 -37.89 -7.44
N LYS A 90 20.77 -38.61 -6.31
CA LYS A 90 19.80 -38.30 -5.26
C LYS A 90 19.98 -36.90 -4.68
N TYR A 91 21.21 -36.49 -4.39
CA TYR A 91 21.48 -35.17 -3.84
C TYR A 91 21.23 -34.04 -4.84
N THR A 92 21.54 -34.23 -6.13
CA THR A 92 21.23 -33.22 -7.17
C THR A 92 19.72 -33.07 -7.37
N LEU A 93 18.98 -34.17 -7.33
CA LEU A 93 17.52 -34.14 -7.47
C LEU A 93 16.84 -33.48 -6.25
N ILE A 94 17.34 -33.73 -5.04
CA ILE A 94 16.92 -33.02 -3.82
C ILE A 94 17.24 -31.52 -3.92
N GLY A 95 18.43 -31.16 -4.40
CA GLY A 95 18.84 -29.76 -4.58
C GLY A 95 17.93 -29.00 -5.55
N ILE A 96 17.53 -29.63 -6.66
CA ILE A 96 16.59 -29.04 -7.64
C ILE A 96 15.21 -28.84 -7.01
N ILE A 97 14.71 -29.81 -6.23
CA ILE A 97 13.42 -29.69 -5.53
C ILE A 97 13.44 -28.55 -4.51
N VAL A 98 14.52 -28.43 -3.74
CA VAL A 98 14.69 -27.32 -2.77
C VAL A 98 14.76 -25.98 -3.49
N ALA A 99 15.51 -25.87 -4.59
CA ALA A 99 15.57 -24.66 -5.40
C ALA A 99 14.19 -24.28 -5.97
N PHE A 100 13.42 -25.26 -6.44
CA PHE A 100 12.07 -25.04 -6.94
C PHE A 100 11.13 -24.57 -5.82
N ALA A 101 11.23 -25.15 -4.61
CA ALA A 101 10.44 -24.71 -3.46
C ALA A 101 10.76 -23.27 -3.07
N VAL A 102 12.04 -22.86 -3.07
CA VAL A 102 12.48 -21.49 -2.74
C VAL A 102 11.97 -20.45 -3.75
N ILE A 103 11.72 -20.83 -5.01
CA ILE A 103 11.20 -19.93 -6.05
C ILE A 103 9.66 -19.97 -6.13
N ALA A 104 9.06 -21.16 -5.99
CA ALA A 104 7.62 -21.35 -6.06
C ALA A 104 6.88 -20.78 -4.84
N LEU A 105 7.46 -20.88 -3.63
CA LEU A 105 6.82 -20.37 -2.42
C LEU A 105 6.60 -18.84 -2.45
N PRO A 106 7.60 -17.99 -2.77
CA PRO A 106 7.40 -16.55 -2.87
C PRO A 106 6.38 -16.14 -3.94
N THR A 107 6.39 -16.82 -5.10
CA THR A 107 5.48 -16.50 -6.21
C THR A 107 4.03 -16.83 -5.88
N ILE A 108 3.78 -17.94 -5.16
CA ILE A 108 2.46 -18.29 -4.65
C ILE A 108 2.01 -17.29 -3.59
N VAL A 109 2.88 -16.90 -2.65
CA VAL A 109 2.54 -15.90 -1.62
C VAL A 109 2.12 -14.57 -2.26
N VAL A 110 2.86 -14.06 -3.25
CA VAL A 110 2.51 -12.81 -3.96
C VAL A 110 1.19 -12.94 -4.73
N LYS A 111 0.89 -14.11 -5.29
CA LYS A 111 -0.32 -14.35 -6.09
C LYS A 111 -1.57 -14.61 -5.23
N VAL A 112 -1.38 -15.21 -4.04
CA VAL A 112 -2.45 -15.59 -3.10
C VAL A 112 -2.72 -14.50 -2.08
N TRP A 113 -1.82 -13.52 -1.93
CA TRP A 113 -2.13 -12.31 -1.17
C TRP A 113 -3.39 -11.65 -1.76
N PRO A 114 -4.46 -11.51 -0.96
CA PRO A 114 -5.64 -10.81 -1.40
C PRO A 114 -5.19 -9.38 -1.72
N LYS A 115 -5.15 -9.02 -3.00
CA LYS A 115 -5.13 -7.62 -3.40
C LYS A 115 -6.32 -7.00 -2.65
N HIS A 116 -6.05 -6.09 -1.73
CA HIS A 116 -7.09 -5.31 -1.08
C HIS A 116 -7.90 -4.66 -2.19
N LYS A 117 -9.06 -5.26 -2.53
CA LYS A 117 -10.09 -4.54 -3.24
C LYS A 117 -10.54 -3.50 -2.24
N SER A 118 -10.21 -2.25 -2.52
CA SER A 118 -10.80 -1.13 -1.82
C SER A 118 -12.32 -1.36 -1.82
N GLN A 119 -12.87 -1.59 -0.64
CA GLN A 119 -14.32 -1.56 -0.46
C GLN A 119 -14.80 -0.20 -0.99
N PRO A 120 -15.92 -0.12 -1.73
CA PRO A 120 -16.54 1.16 -2.00
C PRO A 120 -16.91 1.74 -0.63
N SER A 121 -16.22 2.81 -0.23
CA SER A 121 -16.63 3.56 0.94
C SER A 121 -18.06 4.04 0.73
N LEU A 122 -18.85 4.13 1.81
CA LEU A 122 -20.10 4.91 1.82
C LEU A 122 -19.87 6.24 1.10
N PRO A 123 -20.87 6.83 0.40
CA PRO A 123 -20.70 8.08 -0.33
C PRO A 123 -20.10 9.09 0.62
N ASP A 124 -18.81 9.39 0.42
CA ASP A 124 -18.08 10.18 1.39
C ASP A 124 -18.66 11.60 1.32
N ASN A 125 -18.82 12.27 2.46
CA ASN A 125 -19.37 13.63 2.45
C ASN A 125 -18.56 14.55 1.52
N TYR A 126 -17.29 14.21 1.29
CA TYR A 126 -16.40 14.83 0.32
C TYR A 126 -16.78 14.61 -1.14
N THR A 127 -17.29 13.44 -1.52
CA THR A 127 -17.80 13.19 -2.89
C THR A 127 -18.98 14.10 -3.19
N PHE A 128 -19.93 14.19 -2.24
CA PHE A 128 -21.08 15.07 -2.38
C PHE A 128 -20.67 16.56 -2.38
N ALA A 129 -19.75 16.94 -1.50
CA ALA A 129 -19.20 18.29 -1.46
C ALA A 129 -18.50 18.65 -2.78
N LEU A 130 -17.69 17.75 -3.34
CA LEU A 130 -16.99 17.95 -4.61
C LEU A 130 -18.00 18.14 -5.75
N HIS A 131 -19.01 17.27 -5.85
CA HIS A 131 -20.07 17.42 -6.83
C HIS A 131 -20.73 18.80 -6.76
N LYS A 132 -21.05 19.28 -5.54
CA LYS A 132 -21.61 20.63 -5.33
C LYS A 132 -20.66 21.74 -5.74
N VAL A 133 -19.36 21.59 -5.48
CA VAL A 133 -18.35 22.57 -5.90
C VAL A 133 -18.28 22.64 -7.43
N LEU A 134 -18.35 21.52 -8.14
CA LEU A 134 -18.36 21.53 -9.61
C LEU A 134 -19.65 22.18 -10.15
N MET A 135 -20.81 21.86 -9.56
CA MET A 135 -22.08 22.53 -9.89
C MET A 135 -22.04 24.04 -9.64
N PHE A 136 -21.26 24.51 -8.65
CA PHE A 136 -21.07 25.95 -8.42
C PHE A 136 -20.39 26.61 -9.63
N PHE A 137 -19.40 25.97 -10.25
CA PHE A 137 -18.81 26.50 -11.48
C PHE A 137 -19.83 26.54 -12.63
N ASP A 138 -20.64 25.49 -12.82
CA ASP A 138 -21.71 25.51 -13.83
C ASP A 138 -22.70 26.66 -13.61
N ALA A 139 -23.00 26.96 -12.35
CA ALA A 139 -23.86 28.06 -11.95
C ALA A 139 -23.22 29.44 -12.20
N GLN A 140 -21.91 29.53 -12.42
CA GLN A 140 -21.19 30.77 -12.73
C GLN A 140 -20.88 30.95 -14.21
N LYS A 141 -21.11 29.94 -15.08
CA LYS A 141 -20.84 30.03 -16.52
C LYS A 141 -21.62 31.18 -17.17
N SER A 142 -20.96 32.05 -17.92
CA SER A 142 -21.56 33.11 -18.73
C SER A 142 -21.47 32.75 -20.21
N GLY A 143 -22.33 33.29 -21.06
CA GLY A 143 -22.36 33.03 -22.49
C GLY A 143 -23.54 32.16 -22.90
N LYS A 144 -23.40 31.47 -24.03
CA LYS A 144 -24.41 30.53 -24.53
C LYS A 144 -24.23 29.18 -23.86
N LEU A 145 -25.10 28.82 -22.92
CA LEU A 145 -24.95 27.63 -22.11
C LEU A 145 -25.26 26.37 -22.94
N PRO A 146 -24.54 25.27 -22.70
CA PRO A 146 -24.90 23.98 -23.29
C PRO A 146 -26.24 23.51 -22.73
N LYS A 147 -27.03 22.81 -23.54
CA LYS A 147 -28.32 22.24 -23.11
C LYS A 147 -28.19 21.28 -21.91
N THR A 148 -26.99 20.76 -21.69
CA THR A 148 -26.62 19.82 -20.64
C THR A 148 -25.99 20.48 -19.40
N ASN A 149 -26.12 21.80 -19.21
CA ASN A 149 -25.46 22.54 -18.11
C ASN A 149 -25.87 22.10 -16.68
N GLY A 150 -26.88 21.24 -16.50
CA GLY A 150 -27.25 20.69 -15.20
C GLY A 150 -27.90 21.67 -14.21
N ILE A 151 -27.89 22.98 -14.49
CA ILE A 151 -28.45 24.03 -13.62
C ILE A 151 -29.73 24.63 -14.26
N PRO A 152 -30.94 24.28 -13.79
CA PRO A 152 -32.20 24.60 -14.47
C PRO A 152 -32.57 26.08 -14.44
N TRP A 153 -32.09 26.82 -13.45
CA TRP A 153 -32.37 28.26 -13.26
C TRP A 153 -31.36 29.17 -13.95
N ARG A 154 -30.35 28.62 -14.65
CA ARG A 154 -29.40 29.38 -15.46
C ARG A 154 -29.78 29.32 -16.93
N GLY A 155 -29.73 30.47 -17.60
CA GLY A 155 -29.95 30.60 -19.05
C GLY A 155 -28.80 31.33 -19.73
N ASP A 156 -28.91 31.48 -21.06
CA ASP A 156 -27.94 32.22 -21.87
C ASP A 156 -27.80 33.67 -21.40
N SER A 157 -26.56 34.12 -21.18
CA SER A 157 -26.25 35.47 -20.70
C SER A 157 -24.99 36.05 -21.33
N GLY A 158 -24.77 37.37 -21.27
CA GLY A 158 -23.53 37.99 -21.76
C GLY A 158 -23.25 37.77 -23.25
N LEU A 159 -24.28 37.58 -24.08
CA LEU A 159 -24.14 37.23 -25.50
C LEU A 159 -23.58 38.36 -26.37
N GLN A 160 -23.59 39.60 -25.86
CA GLN A 160 -23.06 40.78 -26.54
C GLN A 160 -21.70 41.23 -25.99
N ASP A 161 -21.12 40.46 -25.09
CA ASP A 161 -19.84 40.79 -24.46
C ASP A 161 -18.74 40.89 -25.52
N GLY A 162 -18.07 42.04 -25.56
CA GLY A 162 -17.02 42.30 -26.55
C GLY A 162 -17.49 42.36 -28.01
N SER A 163 -18.80 42.44 -28.29
CA SER A 163 -19.35 42.46 -29.66
C SER A 163 -18.86 43.64 -30.51
N LYS A 164 -18.46 44.75 -29.87
CA LYS A 164 -17.93 45.94 -30.55
C LYS A 164 -16.42 45.89 -30.77
N LEU A 165 -15.74 44.85 -30.29
CA LEU A 165 -14.29 44.70 -30.40
C LEU A 165 -13.93 44.07 -31.75
N THR A 166 -13.00 44.69 -32.48
CA THR A 166 -12.58 44.25 -33.82
C THR A 166 -11.38 43.30 -33.80
N ASP A 167 -10.66 43.24 -32.68
CA ASP A 167 -9.43 42.49 -32.49
C ASP A 167 -9.64 41.08 -31.89
N VAL A 168 -10.83 40.80 -31.35
CA VAL A 168 -11.22 39.48 -30.83
C VAL A 168 -12.38 38.89 -31.64
N LYS A 169 -12.07 37.83 -32.39
CA LYS A 169 -13.01 37.20 -33.32
C LYS A 169 -14.13 36.48 -32.55
N GLY A 170 -15.36 36.98 -32.68
CA GLY A 170 -16.54 36.42 -32.02
C GLY A 170 -16.81 37.00 -30.62
N GLY A 171 -16.14 38.08 -30.24
CA GLY A 171 -16.35 38.77 -28.97
C GLY A 171 -15.81 38.02 -27.76
N LEU A 172 -16.19 38.49 -26.58
CA LEU A 172 -15.81 37.98 -25.26
C LEU A 172 -16.99 37.26 -24.58
N VAL A 173 -17.72 36.46 -25.36
CA VAL A 173 -18.82 35.63 -24.87
C VAL A 173 -18.24 34.34 -24.28
N GLY A 174 -18.71 33.94 -23.10
CA GLY A 174 -18.19 32.77 -22.38
C GLY A 174 -17.64 33.11 -20.99
N GLY A 175 -16.87 32.18 -20.42
CA GLY A 175 -16.16 32.38 -19.16
C GLY A 175 -17.06 32.25 -17.93
N TYR A 176 -16.57 32.78 -16.81
CA TYR A 176 -17.25 32.73 -15.51
C TYR A 176 -17.52 34.14 -14.98
N TYR A 177 -18.63 34.30 -14.28
CA TYR A 177 -18.82 35.44 -13.39
C TYR A 177 -17.98 35.24 -12.13
N ASP A 178 -17.38 36.33 -11.64
CA ASP A 178 -16.40 36.27 -10.57
C ASP A 178 -17.04 35.90 -9.22
N ALA A 179 -18.15 36.55 -8.89
CA ALA A 179 -18.83 36.38 -7.60
C ALA A 179 -20.37 36.47 -7.77
N GLY A 180 -21.04 37.22 -6.89
CA GLY A 180 -22.49 37.48 -6.97
C GLY A 180 -22.87 38.59 -7.94
N ASP A 181 -21.90 39.18 -8.64
CA ASP A 181 -22.12 40.15 -9.70
C ASP A 181 -22.06 39.48 -11.08
N ASN A 182 -22.27 40.28 -12.14
CA ASN A 182 -22.14 39.81 -13.51
C ASN A 182 -20.85 40.32 -14.17
N ILE A 183 -19.81 40.53 -13.36
CA ILE A 183 -18.52 41.01 -13.84
C ILE A 183 -17.60 39.83 -14.08
N LYS A 184 -16.83 39.88 -15.16
CA LYS A 184 -15.81 38.88 -15.47
C LYS A 184 -14.45 39.46 -15.16
N PHE A 185 -13.93 39.13 -13.98
CA PHE A 185 -12.55 39.47 -13.62
C PHE A 185 -11.61 38.35 -14.08
N HIS A 186 -10.71 38.64 -15.03
CA HIS A 186 -9.90 37.57 -15.64
C HIS A 186 -8.78 37.09 -14.72
N TYR A 187 -8.26 37.95 -13.84
CA TYR A 187 -7.22 37.55 -12.89
C TYR A 187 -7.69 36.44 -11.94
N PRO A 188 -8.74 36.63 -11.12
CA PRO A 188 -9.25 35.56 -10.25
C PRO A 188 -9.77 34.35 -11.04
N MET A 189 -10.37 34.55 -12.22
CA MET A 189 -10.76 33.44 -13.09
C MET A 189 -9.57 32.58 -13.52
N SER A 190 -8.48 33.19 -14.00
CA SER A 190 -7.28 32.48 -14.43
C SER A 190 -6.60 31.74 -13.27
N PHE A 191 -6.62 32.33 -12.07
CA PHE A 191 -6.18 31.67 -10.85
C PHE A 191 -7.03 30.44 -10.53
N ALA A 192 -8.37 30.56 -10.55
CA ALA A 192 -9.28 29.44 -10.30
C ALA A 192 -9.08 28.30 -11.31
N MET A 193 -8.93 28.61 -12.61
CA MET A 193 -8.67 27.60 -13.65
C MET A 193 -7.32 26.91 -13.45
N THR A 194 -6.29 27.65 -13.02
CA THR A 194 -4.98 27.07 -12.68
C THR A 194 -5.08 26.10 -11.50
N MET A 195 -5.78 26.49 -10.43
CA MET A 195 -5.95 25.64 -9.25
C MET A 195 -6.78 24.38 -9.54
N LEU A 196 -7.86 24.51 -10.32
CA LEU A 196 -8.64 23.34 -10.77
C LEU A 196 -7.78 22.40 -11.62
N SER A 197 -7.03 22.96 -12.59
CA SER A 197 -6.13 22.18 -13.45
C SER A 197 -5.07 21.44 -12.63
N TRP A 198 -4.44 22.12 -11.67
CA TRP A 198 -3.48 21.47 -10.77
C TRP A 198 -4.14 20.36 -9.96
N SER A 199 -5.35 20.58 -9.43
CA SER A 199 -6.07 19.54 -8.69
C SER A 199 -6.33 18.29 -9.53
N VAL A 200 -6.66 18.44 -10.81
CA VAL A 200 -6.89 17.31 -11.73
C VAL A 200 -5.59 16.58 -12.02
N ILE A 201 -4.49 17.30 -12.22
CA ILE A 201 -3.16 16.70 -12.45
C ILE A 201 -2.74 15.85 -11.24
N GLU A 202 -2.94 16.36 -10.03
CA GLU A 202 -2.53 15.66 -8.80
C GLU A 202 -3.46 14.47 -8.45
N TYR A 203 -4.77 14.66 -8.62
CA TYR A 203 -5.78 13.71 -8.12
C TYR A 203 -6.63 13.08 -9.23
N GLU A 204 -6.12 12.97 -10.45
CA GLU A 204 -6.82 12.43 -11.62
C GLU A 204 -7.56 11.11 -11.29
N HIS A 205 -6.86 10.16 -10.67
CA HIS A 205 -7.39 8.86 -10.31
C HIS A 205 -8.62 8.94 -9.39
N LYS A 206 -8.69 9.95 -8.51
CA LYS A 206 -9.82 10.18 -7.62
C LYS A 206 -11.01 10.75 -8.39
N TYR A 207 -10.79 11.75 -9.25
CA TYR A 207 -11.85 12.29 -10.10
C TYR A 207 -12.46 11.23 -11.02
N ARG A 208 -11.64 10.32 -11.57
CA ARG A 208 -12.11 9.19 -12.37
C ARG A 208 -12.91 8.18 -11.54
N ALA A 209 -12.45 7.85 -10.33
CA ALA A 209 -13.16 6.94 -9.43
C ALA A 209 -14.53 7.48 -9.01
N LEU A 210 -14.67 8.80 -8.91
CA LEU A 210 -15.92 9.49 -8.57
C LEU A 210 -16.84 9.74 -9.78
N GLY A 211 -16.37 9.51 -11.01
CA GLY A 211 -17.11 9.80 -12.23
C GLY A 211 -17.20 11.30 -12.58
N GLU A 212 -16.44 12.16 -11.90
CA GLU A 212 -16.48 13.63 -12.07
C GLU A 212 -15.35 14.15 -12.98
N TYR A 213 -14.50 13.26 -13.49
CA TYR A 213 -13.35 13.64 -14.32
C TYR A 213 -13.75 14.43 -15.57
N GLU A 214 -14.77 13.97 -16.31
CA GLU A 214 -15.23 14.67 -17.52
C GLU A 214 -15.82 16.05 -17.17
N HIS A 215 -16.61 16.11 -16.10
CA HIS A 215 -17.24 17.34 -15.63
C HIS A 215 -16.21 18.41 -15.24
N ILE A 216 -15.19 18.07 -14.44
CA ILE A 216 -14.16 19.04 -14.08
C ILE A 216 -13.32 19.46 -15.31
N THR A 217 -13.05 18.54 -16.25
CA THR A 217 -12.36 18.91 -17.49
C THR A 217 -13.19 19.85 -18.36
N ASP A 218 -14.51 19.70 -18.41
CA ASP A 218 -15.41 20.60 -19.11
C ASP A 218 -15.46 21.99 -18.46
N ILE A 219 -15.44 22.05 -17.13
CA ILE A 219 -15.34 23.30 -16.37
C ILE A 219 -14.04 24.03 -16.71
N ILE A 220 -12.91 23.33 -16.66
CA ILE A 220 -11.60 23.90 -16.99
C ILE A 220 -11.60 24.37 -18.44
N LYS A 221 -12.03 23.52 -19.37
CA LYS A 221 -12.10 23.81 -20.80
C LYS A 221 -12.92 25.07 -21.07
N TRP A 222 -14.09 25.22 -20.44
CA TRP A 222 -14.94 26.40 -20.59
C TRP A 222 -14.22 27.70 -20.21
N GLY A 223 -13.50 27.69 -19.08
CA GLY A 223 -12.75 28.86 -18.62
C GLY A 223 -11.52 29.14 -19.48
N THR A 224 -10.76 28.10 -19.86
CA THR A 224 -9.57 28.28 -20.71
C THR A 224 -9.93 28.69 -22.12
N ASP A 225 -10.99 28.14 -22.72
CA ASP A 225 -11.49 28.53 -24.05
C ASP A 225 -11.91 30.00 -24.05
N TYR A 226 -12.44 30.50 -22.94
CA TYR A 226 -12.71 31.93 -22.77
C TYR A 226 -11.44 32.76 -22.63
N LEU A 227 -10.47 32.36 -21.80
CA LEU A 227 -9.21 33.08 -21.63
C LEU A 227 -8.43 33.17 -22.95
N LEU A 228 -8.48 32.14 -23.80
CA LEU A 228 -7.88 32.16 -25.14
C LEU A 228 -8.57 33.13 -26.12
N ARG A 229 -9.79 33.60 -25.81
CA ARG A 229 -10.50 34.63 -26.57
C ARG A 229 -10.16 36.04 -26.11
N THR A 230 -9.57 36.23 -24.93
CA THR A 230 -9.25 37.58 -24.41
C THR A 230 -8.07 38.22 -25.11
N PHE A 231 -7.39 37.49 -25.98
CA PHE A 231 -6.32 37.97 -26.84
C PHE A 231 -6.39 37.26 -28.19
N ASN A 232 -5.69 37.80 -29.19
CA ASN A 232 -5.60 37.13 -30.48
C ASN A 232 -4.60 35.97 -30.40
N SER A 233 -5.09 34.79 -30.02
CA SER A 233 -4.29 33.56 -29.90
C SER A 233 -3.70 33.05 -31.22
N SER A 234 -4.16 33.56 -32.36
CA SER A 234 -3.61 33.23 -33.69
C SER A 234 -2.56 34.23 -34.18
N ALA A 235 -2.36 35.36 -33.50
CA ALA A 235 -1.37 36.36 -33.89
C ALA A 235 0.05 35.94 -33.48
N THR A 236 1.04 36.36 -34.27
CA THR A 236 2.46 36.16 -33.97
C THR A 236 2.96 37.01 -32.79
N LYS A 237 2.22 38.06 -32.43
CA LYS A 237 2.54 38.96 -31.30
C LYS A 237 1.27 39.28 -30.53
N ILE A 238 1.34 39.17 -29.21
CA ILE A 238 0.24 39.50 -28.28
C ILE A 238 0.53 40.90 -27.70
N ASP A 239 -0.10 41.92 -28.28
CA ASP A 239 0.05 43.32 -27.84
C ASP A 239 -1.09 43.79 -26.93
N LYS A 240 -2.21 43.04 -26.91
CA LYS A 240 -3.40 43.38 -26.14
C LYS A 240 -4.00 42.14 -25.53
N VAL A 241 -4.35 42.24 -24.26
CA VAL A 241 -5.09 41.24 -23.50
C VAL A 241 -6.20 41.96 -22.76
N TYR A 242 -7.44 41.55 -22.99
CA TYR A 242 -8.57 42.01 -22.20
C TYR A 242 -8.46 41.39 -20.81
N SER A 243 -8.62 42.20 -19.75
CA SER A 243 -8.50 41.77 -18.35
C SER A 243 -9.83 41.77 -17.60
N GLN A 244 -10.85 42.43 -18.15
CA GLN A 244 -12.17 42.55 -17.53
C GLN A 244 -13.26 42.78 -18.57
N VAL A 245 -14.45 42.23 -18.31
CA VAL A 245 -15.69 42.55 -19.05
C VAL A 245 -16.77 42.93 -18.04
N ILE A 246 -17.46 44.05 -18.31
CA ILE A 246 -18.59 44.52 -17.51
C ILE A 246 -19.81 44.67 -18.42
N LEU A 247 -20.92 44.05 -18.04
CA LEU A 247 -22.20 44.23 -18.71
C LEU A 247 -22.92 45.43 -18.06
N LEU A 248 -22.94 46.59 -18.71
CA LEU A 248 -23.67 47.78 -18.24
C LEU A 248 -25.19 47.68 -18.40
N SER A 249 -25.72 46.63 -19.05
CA SER A 249 -27.15 46.48 -19.32
C SER A 249 -27.67 45.13 -18.83
N LEU A 250 -28.11 45.10 -17.56
CA LEU A 250 -28.82 43.99 -16.93
C LEU A 250 -30.14 43.73 -17.65
N ASN A 251 -30.17 42.72 -18.53
CA ASN A 251 -31.40 42.00 -18.85
C ASN A 251 -31.18 40.54 -18.48
N ILE A 252 -31.12 40.27 -17.18
CA ILE A 252 -31.19 38.90 -16.68
C ILE A 252 -32.65 38.48 -16.83
N LYS A 253 -32.94 37.66 -17.84
CA LYS A 253 -34.17 36.87 -17.83
C LYS A 253 -33.95 35.71 -16.88
N PHE A 254 -34.48 35.83 -15.67
CA PHE A 254 -34.85 34.65 -14.89
C PHE A 254 -35.99 33.97 -15.66
N CYS A 255 -35.81 32.71 -16.03
CA CYS A 255 -36.87 31.91 -16.62
C CYS A 255 -37.85 31.46 -15.54
#